data_AF-A0A9P6JVZ7-F1
#
_entry.id   AF-A0A9P6JVZ7-F1
#
_cell.length_a   1.000
_cell.length_b   1.000
_cell.length_c   1.000
_cell.angle_alpha   90.00
_cell.angle_beta   90.00
_cell.angle_gamma   90.00
#
_symmetry.space_group_name_H-M   'P 1'
#
loop_
_entity.id
_entity.type
_entity.pdbx_description
1 polymer ?
#
loop_
_entity_poly.entity_id
_entity_poly.type
_entity_poly.pdbx_seq_one_letter_code
_entity_poly.pdbx_strand_id
1 'polypeptide(L)'
;TPPNSSAPITPPLPPTPPILNALSPSPLPPDATDPIFARAINTLDETCRARLLRPAAEYNAEIIRIACETKKQQTTDSAKYARDRARYRKLLVKRPLALATMMSTIDTEVANAAARIRSLSSRRKTIALGIRRRATEAINEYRQRRLVALRVDLEIRLTRKAEDSRALEARKLQQRQEGKPMFDASASFTLQERYQHQPPYVPGPLPTQIGPLCLSPTEAASMRAVQDTPVNNQTPRILYSDGSLLNSGTPEVSQAFGVVDLTQDNTLTVKGRTDGHASSAKAELMGLLTAVLSAPPEQDIV
;
A
#
# COMPACT_ATOMS: atom_id res chain seq x y z
N THR A 1 29.64 -10.52 77.70
CA THR A 1 29.53 -10.35 76.23
C THR A 1 29.19 -8.90 75.93
N PRO A 2 29.76 -8.33 74.85
CA PRO A 2 30.03 -6.89 74.71
C PRO A 2 28.87 -6.17 73.96
N PRO A 3 29.04 -4.97 73.36
CA PRO A 3 28.58 -3.68 73.89
C PRO A 3 27.72 -2.91 72.86
N ASN A 4 27.71 -1.56 72.93
CA ASN A 4 27.30 -0.60 71.89
C ASN A 4 25.79 -0.36 71.73
N SER A 5 25.30 0.82 71.35
CA SER A 5 25.88 2.11 71.04
C SER A 5 24.70 3.08 70.99
N SER A 6 24.89 4.29 71.50
CA SER A 6 24.09 5.46 71.15
C SER A 6 24.02 5.61 69.61
N ALA A 7 22.81 5.86 69.10
CA ALA A 7 22.57 6.28 67.73
C ALA A 7 21.60 7.47 67.71
N PRO A 8 21.72 8.37 66.70
CA PRO A 8 21.28 9.76 66.79
C PRO A 8 19.86 9.96 66.25
N ILE A 9 19.19 10.97 66.80
CA ILE A 9 17.92 11.51 66.32
C ILE A 9 18.12 11.99 64.87
N THR A 10 17.44 11.36 63.92
CA THR A 10 17.37 11.76 62.52
C THR A 10 16.34 12.88 62.38
N PRO A 11 16.65 14.04 61.76
CA PRO A 11 15.63 15.03 61.44
C PRO A 11 14.71 14.49 60.32
N PRO A 12 13.42 14.89 60.30
CA PRO A 12 12.47 14.40 59.30
C PRO A 12 12.85 14.92 57.90
N LEU A 13 12.71 14.04 56.89
CA LEU A 13 12.83 14.41 55.48
C LEU A 13 11.79 15.49 55.11
N PRO A 14 12.14 16.44 54.21
CA PRO A 14 11.15 17.34 53.64
C PRO A 14 10.14 16.56 52.76
N PRO A 15 8.88 17.03 52.68
CA PRO A 15 7.85 16.36 51.90
C PRO A 15 8.19 16.40 50.41
N THR A 16 8.09 15.24 49.77
CA THR A 16 8.13 15.07 48.32
C THR A 16 7.07 15.97 47.67
N PRO A 17 7.39 16.75 46.62
CA PRO A 17 6.37 17.51 45.91
C PRO A 17 5.35 16.55 45.28
N PRO A 18 4.05 16.92 45.25
CA PRO A 18 3.03 16.09 44.63
C PRO A 18 3.35 15.94 43.15
N ILE A 19 3.42 14.69 42.70
CA ILE A 19 3.35 14.32 41.28
C ILE A 19 1.95 14.74 40.81
N LEU A 20 1.82 15.95 40.29
CA LEU A 20 0.62 16.38 39.60
C LEU A 20 0.64 15.79 38.19
N ASN A 21 0.02 14.61 38.11
CA ASN A 21 -0.80 14.09 37.03
C ASN A 21 -0.32 14.43 35.61
N ALA A 22 0.16 13.37 34.94
CA ALA A 22 0.00 13.21 33.52
C ALA A 22 -1.38 13.73 33.10
N LEU A 23 -1.40 14.70 32.18
CA LEU A 23 -2.59 15.12 31.48
C LEU A 23 -3.20 13.89 30.85
N SER A 24 -4.18 13.32 31.54
CA SER A 24 -5.11 12.36 30.96
C SER A 24 -5.72 13.03 29.74
N PRO A 25 -5.60 12.45 28.54
CA PRO A 25 -6.32 12.98 27.39
C PRO A 25 -7.79 12.95 27.77
N SER A 26 -8.44 14.13 27.75
CA SER A 26 -9.89 14.22 27.93
C SER A 26 -10.54 13.23 26.97
N PRO A 27 -11.53 12.42 27.42
CA PRO A 27 -12.26 11.56 26.52
C PRO A 27 -13.01 12.48 25.55
N LEU A 28 -12.57 12.48 24.29
CA LEU A 28 -13.28 13.13 23.20
C LEU A 28 -14.73 12.63 23.20
N PRO A 29 -15.73 13.50 22.98
CA PRO A 29 -17.10 13.06 22.81
C PRO A 29 -17.17 12.03 21.68
N PRO A 30 -18.01 10.98 21.80
CA PRO A 30 -18.00 9.80 20.92
C PRO A 30 -18.43 10.07 19.47
N ASP A 31 -18.57 11.33 19.06
CA ASP A 31 -19.09 11.75 17.76
C ASP A 31 -18.21 12.80 17.05
N ALA A 32 -16.99 13.06 17.56
CA ALA A 32 -16.03 13.96 16.91
C ALA A 32 -15.24 13.25 15.80
N THR A 33 -15.94 12.62 14.85
CA THR A 33 -15.28 12.16 13.63
C THR A 33 -14.98 13.40 12.79
N ASP A 34 -13.70 13.75 12.62
CA ASP A 34 -13.30 14.89 11.80
C ASP A 34 -13.98 14.79 10.42
N PRO A 35 -14.87 15.72 10.05
CA PRO A 35 -15.70 15.59 8.85
C PRO A 35 -14.86 15.62 7.57
N ILE A 36 -13.64 16.16 7.60
CA ILE A 36 -12.70 16.11 6.48
C ILE A 36 -12.09 14.71 6.40
N PHE A 37 -11.72 14.12 7.52
CA PHE A 37 -11.19 12.75 7.58
C PHE A 37 -12.23 11.72 7.14
N ALA A 38 -13.46 11.82 7.62
CA ALA A 38 -14.55 10.92 7.22
C ALA A 38 -14.85 11.02 5.71
N ARG A 39 -14.86 12.24 5.15
CA ARG A 39 -15.01 12.45 3.70
C ARG A 39 -13.83 11.88 2.90
N ALA A 40 -12.61 12.01 3.40
CA ALA A 40 -11.42 11.44 2.77
C ALA A 40 -11.47 9.91 2.71
N ILE A 41 -11.89 9.25 3.81
CA ILE A 41 -12.08 7.80 3.84
C ILE A 41 -13.15 7.37 2.82
N ASN A 42 -14.31 8.01 2.83
CA ASN A 42 -15.40 7.65 1.90
C ASN A 42 -14.98 7.85 0.43
N THR A 43 -14.28 8.95 0.13
CA THR A 43 -13.79 9.23 -1.23
C THR A 43 -12.76 8.20 -1.67
N LEU A 44 -11.86 7.79 -0.76
CA LEU A 44 -10.86 6.76 -1.03
C LEU A 44 -11.53 5.40 -1.30
N ASP A 45 -12.47 4.99 -0.44
CA ASP A 45 -13.20 3.72 -0.58
C ASP A 45 -13.99 3.67 -1.89
N GLU A 46 -14.70 4.74 -2.24
CA GLU A 46 -15.49 4.82 -3.46
C GLU A 46 -14.62 4.78 -4.72
N THR A 47 -13.48 5.50 -4.70
CA THR A 47 -12.53 5.53 -5.83
C THR A 47 -11.85 4.17 -6.02
N CYS A 48 -11.41 3.53 -4.94
CA CYS A 48 -10.82 2.20 -4.97
C CYS A 48 -11.84 1.16 -5.46
N ARG A 49 -13.08 1.19 -4.94
CA ARG A 49 -14.15 0.29 -5.36
C ARG A 49 -14.47 0.46 -6.86
N ALA A 50 -14.57 1.70 -7.36
CA ALA A 50 -14.85 1.96 -8.77
C ALA A 50 -13.74 1.43 -9.69
N ARG A 51 -12.46 1.60 -9.30
CA ARG A 51 -11.31 1.14 -10.08
C ARG A 51 -11.14 -0.38 -10.04
N LEU A 52 -11.37 -1.02 -8.89
CA LEU A 52 -11.28 -2.48 -8.75
C LEU A 52 -12.42 -3.23 -9.44
N LEU A 53 -13.61 -2.63 -9.56
CA LEU A 53 -14.78 -3.26 -10.18
C LEU A 53 -14.80 -3.18 -11.72
N ARG A 54 -14.08 -2.22 -12.32
CA ARG A 54 -14.07 -2.01 -13.78
C ARG A 54 -13.45 -3.21 -14.53
N PRO A 55 -12.28 -3.75 -14.14
CA PRO A 55 -11.73 -4.96 -14.75
C PRO A 55 -12.66 -6.16 -14.55
N ALA A 56 -13.27 -6.31 -13.37
CA ALA A 56 -14.12 -7.46 -13.06
C ALA A 56 -15.37 -7.54 -13.96
N ALA A 57 -15.97 -6.41 -14.32
CA ALA A 57 -17.14 -6.37 -15.20
C ALA A 57 -16.78 -6.80 -16.64
N GLU A 58 -15.66 -6.32 -17.18
CA GLU A 58 -15.17 -6.67 -18.52
C GLU A 58 -14.75 -8.14 -18.60
N TYR A 59 -14.01 -8.63 -17.61
CA TYR A 59 -13.66 -10.06 -17.52
C TYR A 59 -14.90 -10.95 -17.40
N ASN A 60 -15.89 -10.56 -16.60
CA ASN A 60 -17.13 -11.32 -16.46
C ASN A 60 -17.94 -11.34 -17.76
N ALA A 61 -18.00 -10.24 -18.51
CA ALA A 61 -18.66 -10.18 -19.81
C ALA A 61 -17.99 -11.11 -20.83
N GLU A 62 -16.66 -11.13 -20.87
CA GLU A 62 -15.90 -12.01 -21.77
C GLU A 62 -16.05 -13.50 -21.40
N ILE A 63 -16.08 -13.83 -20.11
CA ILE A 63 -16.37 -15.19 -19.63
C ILE A 63 -17.76 -15.65 -20.10
N ILE A 64 -18.77 -14.78 -19.98
CA ILE A 64 -20.13 -15.07 -20.45
C ILE A 64 -20.15 -15.28 -21.96
N ARG A 65 -19.45 -14.43 -22.74
CA ARG A 65 -19.34 -14.55 -24.19
C ARG A 65 -18.76 -15.90 -24.61
N ILE A 66 -17.62 -16.30 -24.01
CA ILE A 66 -16.95 -17.57 -24.28
C ILE A 66 -17.85 -18.75 -23.92
N ALA A 67 -18.54 -18.69 -22.79
CA ALA A 67 -19.47 -19.74 -22.36
C ALA A 67 -20.65 -19.90 -23.34
N CYS A 68 -21.23 -18.79 -23.80
CA CYS A 68 -22.29 -18.78 -24.80
C CYS A 68 -21.82 -19.36 -26.15
N GLU A 69 -20.64 -18.97 -26.62
CA GLU A 69 -20.05 -19.44 -27.88
C GLU A 69 -19.77 -20.95 -27.82
N THR A 70 -19.20 -21.43 -26.71
CA THR A 70 -18.94 -22.85 -26.46
C THR A 70 -20.24 -23.67 -26.45
N LYS A 71 -21.30 -23.16 -25.80
CA LYS A 71 -22.61 -23.82 -25.77
C LYS A 71 -23.23 -23.89 -27.17
N LYS A 72 -23.11 -22.83 -27.97
CA LYS A 72 -23.58 -22.81 -29.36
C LYS A 72 -22.86 -23.87 -30.19
N GLN A 73 -21.53 -23.96 -30.08
CA GLN A 73 -20.73 -24.97 -30.77
C GLN A 73 -21.13 -26.40 -30.36
N GLN A 74 -21.34 -26.62 -29.06
CA GLN A 74 -21.79 -27.92 -28.55
C GLN A 74 -23.15 -28.33 -29.12
N THR A 75 -24.09 -27.39 -29.24
CA THR A 75 -25.41 -27.66 -29.83
C THR A 75 -25.32 -27.98 -31.32
N THR A 76 -24.48 -27.27 -32.09
CA THR A 76 -24.29 -27.54 -33.52
C THR A 76 -23.66 -28.90 -33.76
N ASP A 77 -22.66 -29.27 -32.94
CA ASP A 77 -21.99 -30.56 -33.04
C ASP A 77 -22.93 -31.70 -32.64
N SER A 78 -23.70 -31.55 -31.56
CA SER A 78 -24.71 -32.53 -31.15
C SER A 78 -25.76 -32.78 -32.24
N ALA A 79 -26.26 -31.72 -32.89
CA ALA A 79 -27.19 -31.82 -34.00
C ALA A 79 -26.58 -32.50 -35.24
N LYS A 80 -25.28 -32.28 -35.51
CA LYS A 80 -24.54 -32.99 -36.56
C LYS A 80 -24.45 -34.48 -36.23
N TYR A 81 -24.03 -34.84 -35.02
CA TYR A 81 -23.95 -36.24 -34.58
C TYR A 81 -25.30 -36.94 -34.62
N ALA A 82 -26.39 -36.27 -34.25
CA ALA A 82 -27.74 -36.81 -34.34
C ALA A 82 -28.16 -37.13 -35.79
N ARG A 83 -27.84 -36.22 -36.75
CA ARG A 83 -28.09 -36.44 -38.18
C ARG A 83 -27.28 -37.61 -38.73
N ASP A 84 -25.99 -37.67 -38.41
CA ASP A 84 -25.12 -38.76 -38.83
C ASP A 84 -25.62 -40.09 -38.27
N ARG A 85 -26.00 -40.13 -36.98
CA ARG A 85 -26.59 -41.31 -36.34
C ARG A 85 -27.87 -41.78 -37.03
N ALA A 86 -28.76 -40.86 -37.42
CA ALA A 86 -29.98 -41.20 -38.16
C ALA A 86 -29.68 -41.75 -39.57
N ARG A 87 -28.68 -41.19 -40.25
CA ARG A 87 -28.19 -41.68 -41.55
C ARG A 87 -27.62 -43.08 -41.44
N TYR A 88 -26.77 -43.34 -40.44
CA TYR A 88 -26.21 -44.66 -40.18
C TYR A 88 -27.30 -45.68 -39.77
N ARG A 89 -28.33 -45.28 -39.00
CA ARG A 89 -29.53 -46.10 -38.72
C ARG A 89 -30.31 -46.51 -39.97
N LYS A 90 -30.34 -45.70 -41.03
CA LYS A 90 -30.98 -46.07 -42.30
C LYS A 90 -30.11 -47.04 -43.11
N LEU A 91 -28.79 -46.91 -43.02
CA LEU A 91 -27.83 -47.83 -43.66
C LEU A 91 -27.80 -49.21 -42.95
N LEU A 92 -28.01 -49.21 -41.63
CA LEU A 92 -28.17 -50.38 -40.74
C LEU A 92 -29.19 -51.41 -41.25
N VAL A 93 -30.33 -50.93 -41.76
CA VAL A 93 -31.42 -51.78 -42.26
C VAL A 93 -31.05 -52.50 -43.56
N LYS A 94 -30.04 -52.02 -44.30
CA LYS A 94 -29.69 -52.54 -45.63
C LYS A 94 -28.47 -53.46 -45.66
N ARG A 95 -27.54 -53.36 -44.69
CA ARG A 95 -26.30 -54.18 -44.63
C ARG A 95 -25.84 -54.41 -43.17
N PRO A 96 -26.42 -55.38 -42.45
CA PRO A 96 -26.23 -55.53 -40.99
C PRO A 96 -24.80 -55.95 -40.59
N LEU A 97 -24.14 -56.83 -41.36
CA LEU A 97 -22.82 -57.37 -41.00
C LEU A 97 -21.68 -56.34 -41.11
N ALA A 98 -21.60 -55.64 -42.24
CA ALA A 98 -20.58 -54.61 -42.48
C ALA A 98 -20.70 -53.43 -41.51
N LEU A 99 -21.91 -53.21 -40.98
CA LEU A 99 -22.17 -52.11 -40.07
C LEU A 99 -21.92 -52.49 -38.60
N ALA A 100 -22.12 -53.74 -38.18
CA ALA A 100 -21.68 -54.21 -36.86
C ALA A 100 -20.16 -53.99 -36.68
N THR A 101 -19.39 -54.24 -37.74
CA THR A 101 -17.95 -53.94 -37.79
C THR A 101 -17.69 -52.43 -37.69
N MET A 102 -18.42 -51.59 -38.43
CA MET A 102 -18.27 -50.12 -38.34
C MET A 102 -18.65 -49.55 -36.96
N MET A 103 -19.69 -50.08 -36.31
CA MET A 103 -20.06 -49.66 -34.95
C MET A 103 -18.99 -50.03 -33.94
N SER A 104 -18.42 -51.25 -34.03
CA SER A 104 -17.29 -51.67 -33.21
C SER A 104 -16.06 -50.76 -33.41
N THR A 105 -15.77 -50.33 -34.65
CA THR A 105 -14.69 -49.36 -34.89
C THR A 105 -14.98 -47.98 -34.31
N ILE A 106 -16.24 -47.50 -34.36
CA ILE A 106 -16.61 -46.22 -33.76
C ILE A 106 -16.52 -46.29 -32.22
N ASP A 107 -16.99 -47.36 -31.60
CA ASP A 107 -16.93 -47.53 -30.15
C ASP A 107 -15.48 -47.62 -29.63
N THR A 108 -14.60 -48.28 -30.40
CA THR A 108 -13.16 -48.30 -30.10
C THR A 108 -12.51 -46.93 -30.30
N GLU A 109 -12.86 -46.18 -31.34
CA GLU A 109 -12.40 -44.80 -31.53
C GLU A 109 -12.86 -43.86 -30.41
N VAL A 110 -14.12 -43.98 -29.95
CA VAL A 110 -14.66 -43.20 -28.83
C VAL A 110 -13.92 -43.55 -27.53
N ALA A 111 -13.69 -44.83 -27.26
CA ALA A 111 -12.93 -45.28 -26.10
C ALA A 111 -11.48 -44.74 -26.13
N ASN A 112 -10.83 -44.79 -27.30
CA ASN A 112 -9.49 -44.23 -27.53
C ASN A 112 -9.46 -42.71 -27.36
N ALA A 113 -10.46 -41.99 -27.87
CA ALA A 113 -10.58 -40.55 -27.68
C ALA A 113 -10.74 -40.18 -26.20
N ALA A 114 -11.61 -40.88 -25.46
CA ALA A 114 -11.78 -40.69 -24.03
C ALA A 114 -10.48 -40.99 -23.24
N ALA A 115 -9.74 -42.02 -23.62
CA ALA A 115 -8.43 -42.32 -23.04
C ALA A 115 -7.40 -41.20 -23.29
N ARG A 116 -7.32 -40.67 -24.52
CA ARG A 116 -6.46 -39.52 -24.85
C ARG A 116 -6.80 -38.28 -24.02
N ILE A 117 -8.09 -37.95 -23.88
CA ILE A 117 -8.54 -36.81 -23.08
C ILE A 117 -8.12 -36.97 -21.61
N ARG A 118 -8.34 -38.16 -21.03
CA ARG A 118 -7.92 -38.46 -19.65
C ARG A 118 -6.41 -38.34 -19.47
N SER A 119 -5.63 -38.88 -20.41
CA SER A 119 -4.16 -38.78 -20.41
C SER A 119 -3.67 -37.32 -20.47
N LEU A 120 -4.22 -36.52 -21.40
CA LEU A 120 -3.89 -35.10 -21.53
C LEU A 120 -4.25 -34.30 -20.27
N SER A 121 -5.43 -34.57 -19.67
CA SER A 121 -5.84 -33.94 -18.41
C SER A 121 -4.88 -34.28 -17.27
N SER A 122 -4.49 -35.55 -17.13
CA SER A 122 -3.50 -35.99 -16.14
C SER A 122 -2.15 -35.28 -16.33
N ARG A 123 -1.62 -35.24 -17.56
CA ARG A 123 -0.38 -34.54 -17.88
C ARG A 123 -0.44 -33.05 -17.55
N ARG A 124 -1.54 -32.38 -17.88
CA ARG A 124 -1.76 -30.95 -17.55
C ARG A 124 -1.80 -30.72 -16.04
N LYS A 125 -2.45 -31.59 -15.26
CA LYS A 125 -2.46 -31.52 -13.80
C LYS A 125 -1.05 -31.63 -13.22
N THR A 126 -0.24 -32.57 -13.72
CA THR A 126 1.15 -32.74 -13.30
C THR A 126 2.00 -31.50 -13.60
N ILE A 127 1.85 -30.92 -14.80
CA ILE A 127 2.56 -29.69 -15.18
C ILE A 127 2.15 -28.52 -14.26
N ALA A 128 0.84 -28.34 -14.03
CA ALA A 128 0.33 -27.27 -13.16
C ALA A 128 0.83 -27.40 -11.72
N LEU A 129 0.90 -28.62 -11.18
CA LEU A 129 1.51 -28.89 -9.88
C LEU A 129 3.00 -28.51 -9.86
N GLY A 130 3.75 -28.87 -10.91
CA GLY A 130 5.17 -28.51 -11.04
C GLY A 130 5.41 -26.99 -11.12
N ILE A 131 4.56 -26.25 -11.83
CA ILE A 131 4.62 -24.77 -11.86
C ILE A 131 4.36 -24.20 -10.47
N ARG A 132 3.32 -24.68 -9.79
CA ARG A 132 2.95 -24.21 -8.44
C ARG A 132 4.08 -24.44 -7.44
N ARG A 133 4.69 -25.62 -7.47
CA ARG A 133 5.82 -25.95 -6.60
C ARG A 133 7.01 -25.01 -6.81
N ARG A 134 7.40 -24.78 -8.07
CA ARG A 134 8.49 -23.84 -8.41
C ARG A 134 8.19 -22.41 -7.96
N ALA A 135 6.95 -21.95 -8.11
CA ALA A 135 6.53 -20.63 -7.63
C ALA A 135 6.66 -20.53 -6.10
N THR A 136 6.22 -21.54 -5.36
CA THR A 136 6.38 -21.60 -3.90
C THR A 136 7.84 -21.59 -3.48
N GLU A 137 8.68 -22.37 -4.16
CA GLU A 137 10.13 -22.41 -3.90
C GLU A 137 10.78 -21.04 -4.13
N ALA A 138 10.47 -20.35 -5.24
CA ALA A 138 10.97 -19.01 -5.53
C ALA A 138 10.54 -17.97 -4.49
N ILE A 139 9.28 -18.02 -4.02
CA ILE A 139 8.78 -17.13 -2.95
C ILE A 139 9.54 -17.38 -1.64
N ASN A 140 9.76 -18.65 -1.28
CA ASN A 140 10.48 -18.99 -0.07
C ASN A 140 11.95 -18.56 -0.13
N GLU A 141 12.59 -18.73 -1.28
CA GLU A 141 13.95 -18.25 -1.52
C GLU A 141 14.05 -16.73 -1.38
N TYR A 142 13.12 -15.99 -2.00
CA TYR A 142 13.05 -14.53 -1.85
C TYR A 142 12.88 -14.11 -0.38
N ARG A 143 11.97 -14.75 0.36
CA ARG A 143 11.76 -14.49 1.80
C ARG A 143 13.02 -14.70 2.61
N GLN A 144 13.77 -15.78 2.35
CA GLN A 144 15.04 -16.06 3.02
C GLN A 144 16.08 -14.99 2.71
N ARG A 145 16.27 -14.63 1.43
CA ARG A 145 17.19 -13.56 1.02
C ARG A 145 16.83 -12.22 1.67
N ARG A 146 15.53 -11.88 1.73
CA ARG A 146 15.06 -10.64 2.37
C ARG A 146 15.32 -10.63 3.87
N LEU A 147 15.11 -11.75 4.56
CA LEU A 147 15.41 -11.87 5.98
C LEU A 147 16.91 -11.67 6.27
N VAL A 148 17.79 -12.23 5.44
CA VAL A 148 19.23 -12.02 5.57
C VAL A 148 19.58 -10.54 5.36
N ALA A 149 19.06 -9.91 4.30
CA ALA A 149 19.30 -8.49 4.04
C ALA A 149 18.84 -7.59 5.20
N LEU A 150 17.67 -7.88 5.78
CA LEU A 150 17.16 -7.14 6.94
C LEU A 150 18.02 -7.32 8.19
N ARG A 151 18.57 -8.52 8.41
CA ARG A 151 19.50 -8.77 9.53
C ARG A 151 20.79 -7.96 9.36
N VAL A 152 21.37 -7.97 8.17
CA VAL A 152 22.58 -7.19 7.87
C VAL A 152 22.32 -5.69 8.04
N ASP A 153 21.21 -5.18 7.52
CA ASP A 153 20.84 -3.76 7.67
C ASP A 153 20.63 -3.36 9.15
N LEU A 154 20.02 -4.23 9.95
CA LEU A 154 19.86 -4.01 11.38
C LEU A 154 21.21 -4.01 12.12
N GLU A 155 22.11 -4.92 11.77
CA GLU A 155 23.46 -4.99 12.33
C GLU A 155 24.25 -3.71 12.03
N ILE A 156 24.22 -3.23 10.78
CA ILE A 156 24.86 -1.97 10.36
C ILE A 156 24.29 -0.76 11.13
N ARG A 157 22.97 -0.72 11.35
CA ARG A 157 22.34 0.36 12.13
C ARG A 157 22.77 0.33 13.60
N LEU A 158 22.89 -0.85 14.19
CA LEU A 158 23.34 -1.01 15.57
C LEU A 158 24.80 -0.63 15.75
N THR A 159 25.68 -0.99 14.82
CA THR A 159 27.10 -0.60 14.87
C THR A 159 27.28 0.90 14.74
N ARG A 160 26.62 1.55 13.75
CA ARG A 160 26.63 3.01 13.60
C ARG A 160 26.12 3.73 14.86
N LYS A 161 25.02 3.25 15.44
CA LYS A 161 24.49 3.82 16.69
C LYS A 161 25.46 3.69 17.86
N ALA A 162 26.20 2.58 17.94
CA ALA A 162 27.22 2.38 18.96
C ALA A 162 28.44 3.31 18.75
N GLU A 163 28.86 3.50 17.50
CA GLU A 163 29.92 4.44 17.12
C GLU A 163 29.53 5.89 17.46
N ASP A 164 28.33 6.32 17.08
CA ASP A 164 27.79 7.65 17.40
C ASP A 164 27.75 7.88 18.91
N SER A 165 27.34 6.87 19.67
CA SER A 165 27.31 6.93 21.14
C SER A 165 28.71 7.09 21.73
N ARG A 166 29.72 6.36 21.21
CA ARG A 166 31.12 6.51 21.64
C ARG A 166 31.70 7.87 21.26
N ALA A 167 31.41 8.36 20.06
CA ALA A 167 31.85 9.67 19.60
C ALA A 167 31.25 10.80 20.46
N LEU A 168 29.98 10.67 20.84
CA LEU A 168 29.31 11.61 21.74
C LEU A 168 29.94 11.62 23.14
N GLU A 169 30.20 10.44 23.72
CA GLU A 169 30.88 10.34 25.02
C GLU A 169 32.32 10.90 24.97
N ALA A 170 33.06 10.64 23.89
CA ALA A 170 34.39 11.23 23.69
C ALA A 170 34.34 12.77 23.63
N ARG A 171 33.37 13.35 22.91
CA ARG A 171 33.15 14.81 22.88
C ARG A 171 32.79 15.38 24.25
N LYS A 172 31.93 14.71 25.03
CA LYS A 172 31.59 15.12 26.40
C LYS A 172 32.83 15.09 27.32
N LEU A 173 33.66 14.06 27.21
CA LEU A 173 34.93 13.96 27.94
C LEU A 173 35.91 15.07 27.55
N GLN A 174 36.01 15.38 26.27
CA GLN A 174 36.86 16.47 25.77
C GLN A 174 36.37 17.85 26.26
N GLN A 175 35.07 18.11 26.26
CA GLN A 175 34.48 19.32 26.88
C GLN A 175 34.72 19.42 28.38
N ARG A 176 34.81 18.29 29.10
CA ARG A 176 35.15 18.26 30.52
C ARG A 176 36.63 18.50 30.78
N GLN A 177 37.51 18.10 29.86
CA GLN A 177 38.96 18.31 29.97
C GLN A 177 39.38 19.71 29.50
N GLU A 178 38.69 20.29 28.52
CA GLU A 178 38.80 21.70 28.12
C GLU A 178 38.04 22.60 29.13
N GLY A 179 38.43 22.52 30.40
CA GLY A 179 37.94 23.41 31.45
C GLY A 179 38.40 24.85 31.21
N LYS A 180 37.62 25.61 30.46
CA LYS A 180 37.51 27.07 30.62
C LYS A 180 36.06 27.43 30.93
N PRO A 181 35.74 27.90 32.15
CA PRO A 181 34.49 28.59 32.37
C PRO A 181 34.66 30.00 31.82
N MET A 182 34.22 30.22 30.58
CA MET A 182 33.99 31.57 30.10
C MET A 182 32.88 31.54 29.06
N PHE A 183 31.65 31.32 29.54
CA PHE A 183 30.48 31.83 28.83
C PHE A 183 29.83 32.83 29.77
N ASP A 184 30.14 34.09 29.50
CA ASP A 184 29.43 35.24 30.00
C ASP A 184 27.96 35.07 29.62
N ALA A 185 27.06 35.11 30.61
CA ALA A 185 25.62 34.95 30.44
C ALA A 185 24.96 36.19 29.78
N SER A 186 25.70 36.87 28.90
CA SER A 186 25.34 38.17 28.32
C SER A 186 25.26 38.14 26.79
N ALA A 187 25.59 37.02 26.14
CA ALA A 187 25.43 36.84 24.70
C ALA A 187 24.38 35.77 24.41
N SER A 188 23.14 36.08 24.79
CA SER A 188 21.96 35.49 24.15
C SER A 188 22.05 35.74 22.65
N PHE A 189 22.52 34.75 21.89
CA PHE A 189 22.39 34.74 20.45
C PHE A 189 20.90 34.54 20.15
N THR A 190 20.20 35.63 19.85
CA THR A 190 18.79 35.62 19.45
C THR A 190 18.66 34.97 18.07
N LEU A 191 18.65 33.63 18.04
CA LEU A 191 18.12 32.83 16.93
C LEU A 191 16.57 32.88 16.88
N GLN A 192 15.97 33.91 17.48
CA GLN A 192 14.53 34.10 17.59
C GLN A 192 13.97 35.15 16.60
N GLU A 193 14.83 35.85 15.85
CA GLU A 193 14.39 36.97 14.99
C GLU A 193 14.39 36.70 13.47
N ARG A 194 14.65 35.48 12.99
CA ARG A 194 14.55 35.17 11.55
C ARG A 194 13.37 34.29 11.11
N TYR A 195 12.45 33.96 12.01
CA TYR A 195 11.23 33.23 11.66
C TYR A 195 9.92 33.93 12.05
N GLN A 196 9.98 35.20 12.49
CA GLN A 196 8.78 35.99 12.82
C GLN A 196 8.34 37.00 11.75
N HIS A 197 8.93 36.94 10.55
CA HIS A 197 8.27 37.54 9.39
C HIS A 197 7.38 36.50 8.74
N GLN A 198 6.15 36.40 9.27
CA GLN A 198 5.01 36.03 8.44
C GLN A 198 5.06 36.95 7.22
N PRO A 199 5.29 36.45 5.99
CA PRO A 199 5.14 37.30 4.83
C PRO A 199 3.74 37.91 4.90
N PRO A 200 3.58 39.22 4.58
CA PRO A 200 2.26 39.84 4.58
C PRO A 200 1.31 38.95 3.79
N TYR A 201 0.12 38.71 4.35
CA TYR A 201 -0.95 37.97 3.69
C TYR A 201 -1.28 38.66 2.36
N VAL A 202 -0.58 38.27 1.30
CA VAL A 202 -0.97 38.56 -0.06
C VAL A 202 -2.08 37.57 -0.36
N PRO A 203 -3.28 38.00 -0.78
CA PRO A 203 -4.31 37.08 -1.25
C PRO A 203 -3.73 36.31 -2.43
N GLY A 204 -3.22 35.11 -2.16
CA GLY A 204 -2.77 34.20 -3.19
C GLY A 204 -3.97 33.81 -4.06
N PRO A 205 -3.72 33.36 -5.30
CA PRO A 205 -4.80 32.87 -6.15
C PRO A 205 -5.59 31.79 -5.41
N LEU A 206 -6.93 31.86 -5.51
CA LEU A 206 -7.86 31.04 -4.72
C LEU A 206 -7.48 29.54 -4.80
N PRO A 207 -7.44 28.83 -3.66
CA PRO A 207 -7.15 27.41 -3.64
C PRO A 207 -8.19 26.64 -4.45
N THR A 208 -7.73 25.66 -5.22
CA THR A 208 -8.59 24.75 -5.99
C THR A 208 -8.96 23.58 -5.10
N GLN A 209 -10.26 23.32 -4.95
CA GLN A 209 -10.75 22.19 -4.18
C GLN A 209 -10.91 20.96 -5.08
N ILE A 210 -10.28 19.85 -4.71
CA ILE A 210 -10.40 18.57 -5.42
C ILE A 210 -10.74 17.49 -4.39
N GLY A 211 -12.02 17.13 -4.32
CA GLY A 211 -12.53 16.30 -3.22
C GLY A 211 -12.32 17.01 -1.87
N PRO A 212 -11.74 16.35 -0.85
CA PRO A 212 -11.43 16.96 0.44
C PRO A 212 -10.11 17.74 0.45
N LEU A 213 -9.39 17.82 -0.68
CA LEU A 213 -8.09 18.48 -0.79
C LEU A 213 -8.26 19.96 -1.14
N CYS A 214 -7.55 20.82 -0.42
CA CYS A 214 -7.33 22.21 -0.80
C CYS A 214 -5.91 22.34 -1.35
N LEU A 215 -5.79 22.57 -2.66
CA LEU A 215 -4.51 22.68 -3.37
C LEU A 215 -4.31 24.09 -3.90
N SER A 216 -3.06 24.56 -3.97
CA SER A 216 -2.77 25.74 -4.77
C SER A 216 -3.03 25.46 -6.26
N PRO A 217 -3.28 26.48 -7.10
CA PRO A 217 -3.46 26.27 -8.55
C PRO A 217 -2.31 25.52 -9.21
N THR A 218 -1.07 25.75 -8.76
CA THR A 218 0.13 25.06 -9.24
C THR A 218 0.10 23.57 -8.88
N GLU A 219 -0.25 23.23 -7.64
CA GLU A 219 -0.33 21.84 -7.18
C GLU A 219 -1.51 21.09 -7.83
N ALA A 220 -2.63 21.77 -8.05
CA ALA A 220 -3.77 21.22 -8.78
C ALA A 220 -3.40 20.95 -10.25
N ALA A 221 -2.60 21.82 -10.88
CA ALA A 221 -2.08 21.61 -12.23
C ALA A 221 -1.09 20.43 -12.27
N SER A 222 -0.19 20.31 -11.29
CA SER A 222 0.69 19.13 -11.16
C SER A 222 -0.11 17.85 -11.05
N MET A 223 -1.17 17.84 -10.23
CA MET A 223 -2.01 16.66 -10.05
C MET A 223 -2.72 16.27 -11.36
N ARG A 224 -3.24 17.23 -12.12
CA ARG A 224 -3.82 16.97 -13.45
C ARG A 224 -2.77 16.47 -14.45
N ALA A 225 -1.56 17.03 -14.44
CA ALA A 225 -0.48 16.55 -15.29
C ALA A 225 -0.13 15.07 -15.01
N VAL A 226 -0.20 14.66 -13.74
CA VAL A 226 -0.07 13.25 -13.33
C VAL A 226 -1.27 12.43 -13.85
N GLN A 227 -2.51 12.92 -13.71
CA GLN A 227 -3.70 12.21 -14.19
C GLN A 227 -3.72 12.02 -15.71
N ASP A 228 -3.31 13.03 -16.47
CA ASP A 228 -3.35 13.05 -17.93
C ASP A 228 -2.17 12.30 -18.57
N THR A 229 -1.27 11.74 -17.76
CA THR A 229 -0.13 10.97 -18.27
C THR A 229 -0.64 9.66 -18.92
N PRO A 230 -0.19 9.32 -20.15
CA PRO A 230 -0.61 8.08 -20.81
C PRO A 230 -0.34 6.84 -19.96
N VAL A 231 -1.34 5.96 -19.85
CA VAL A 231 -1.23 4.74 -19.05
C VAL A 231 -0.45 3.67 -19.83
N ASN A 232 0.68 3.23 -19.25
CA ASN A 232 1.42 2.05 -19.72
C ASN A 232 1.28 0.91 -18.70
N ASN A 233 0.45 -0.09 -19.02
CA ASN A 233 0.21 -1.25 -18.16
C ASN A 233 1.38 -2.26 -18.10
N GLN A 234 2.48 -2.03 -18.83
CA GLN A 234 3.67 -2.88 -18.79
C GLN A 234 4.66 -2.46 -17.70
N THR A 235 4.61 -1.20 -17.24
CA THR A 235 5.49 -0.65 -16.21
C THR A 235 4.64 0.02 -15.13
N PRO A 236 4.63 -0.49 -13.89
CA PRO A 236 3.81 0.10 -12.84
C PRO A 236 4.30 1.52 -12.53
N ARG A 237 3.36 2.45 -12.38
CA ARG A 237 3.66 3.80 -11.90
C ARG A 237 3.91 3.75 -10.40
N ILE A 238 5.03 4.31 -9.95
CA ILE A 238 5.40 4.32 -8.54
C ILE A 238 5.20 5.74 -8.00
N LEU A 239 4.13 5.89 -7.20
CA LEU A 239 3.83 7.11 -6.47
C LEU A 239 4.25 6.92 -5.00
N TYR A 240 5.08 7.84 -4.51
CA TYR A 240 5.42 7.92 -3.10
C TYR A 240 4.57 9.00 -2.45
N SER A 241 3.88 8.67 -1.37
CA SER A 241 3.14 9.63 -0.55
C SER A 241 3.72 9.69 0.86
N ASP A 242 3.71 10.88 1.44
CA ASP A 242 4.09 11.10 2.84
C ASP A 242 3.23 12.22 3.44
N GLY A 243 2.99 12.15 4.74
CA GLY A 243 2.20 13.10 5.51
C GLY A 243 2.92 13.54 6.77
N SER A 244 2.97 14.86 7.01
CA SER A 244 3.68 15.40 8.17
C SER A 244 2.85 16.42 8.95
N LEU A 245 3.13 16.49 10.26
CA LEU A 245 2.63 17.53 11.13
C LEU A 245 3.61 18.71 11.16
N LEU A 246 3.07 19.90 10.95
CA LEU A 246 3.78 21.16 11.13
C LEU A 246 3.37 21.76 12.47
N ASN A 247 4.33 22.35 13.18
CA ASN A 247 4.10 23.04 14.45
C ASN A 247 3.45 22.14 15.54
N SER A 248 3.87 20.87 15.61
CA SER A 248 3.39 19.94 16.65
C SER A 248 3.63 20.50 18.05
N GLY A 249 2.62 20.38 18.92
CA GLY A 249 2.67 20.89 20.29
C GLY A 249 2.33 22.37 20.47
N THR A 250 1.92 23.06 19.39
CA THR A 250 1.42 24.45 19.46
C THR A 250 -0.05 24.52 19.05
N PRO A 251 -0.78 25.60 19.42
CA PRO A 251 -2.15 25.83 18.94
C PRO A 251 -2.23 26.08 17.42
N GLU A 252 -1.09 26.29 16.74
CA GLU A 252 -1.00 26.48 15.28
C GLU A 252 -0.66 25.19 14.53
N VAL A 253 -0.88 24.02 15.16
CA VAL A 253 -0.62 22.73 14.55
C VAL A 253 -1.37 22.61 13.22
N SER A 254 -0.65 22.19 12.19
CA SER A 254 -1.21 21.97 10.86
C SER A 254 -0.63 20.71 10.25
N GLN A 255 -1.20 20.28 9.14
CA GLN A 255 -0.80 19.07 8.46
C GLN A 255 -0.52 19.37 6.99
N ALA A 256 0.55 18.78 6.50
CA ALA A 256 0.97 18.83 5.11
C ALA A 256 1.10 17.41 4.58
N PHE A 257 0.89 17.26 3.28
CA PHE A 257 1.11 16.01 2.57
C PHE A 257 1.88 16.28 1.28
N GLY A 258 2.59 15.26 0.82
CA GLY A 258 3.33 15.27 -0.43
C GLY A 258 3.11 13.98 -1.18
N VAL A 259 3.04 14.09 -2.51
CA VAL A 259 3.07 12.96 -3.44
C VAL A 259 4.13 13.23 -4.49
N VAL A 260 4.96 12.23 -4.77
CA VAL A 260 6.02 12.29 -5.78
C VAL A 260 5.83 11.17 -6.77
N ASP A 261 5.81 11.51 -8.05
CA ASP A 261 5.92 10.56 -9.15
C ASP A 261 7.38 10.39 -9.57
N LEU A 262 7.93 9.19 -9.38
CA LEU A 262 9.31 8.86 -9.76
C LEU A 262 9.44 8.27 -11.16
N THR A 263 8.34 8.10 -11.89
CA THR A 263 8.37 7.42 -13.19
C THR A 263 8.54 8.36 -14.39
N GLN A 264 8.52 9.67 -14.16
CA GLN A 264 8.78 10.67 -15.19
C GLN A 264 10.19 11.25 -15.05
N ASP A 265 10.81 11.61 -16.18
CA ASP A 265 12.12 12.28 -16.22
C ASP A 265 12.12 13.61 -15.45
N ASN A 266 10.96 14.27 -15.38
CA ASN A 266 10.70 15.40 -14.49
C ASN A 266 9.87 14.91 -13.30
N THR A 267 10.44 14.93 -12.10
CA THR A 267 9.74 14.56 -10.87
C THR A 267 8.58 15.53 -10.62
N LEU A 268 7.36 15.05 -10.85
CA LEU A 268 6.15 15.79 -10.52
C LEU A 268 5.86 15.63 -9.03
N THR A 269 5.69 16.76 -8.35
CA THR A 269 5.33 16.79 -6.93
C THR A 269 3.99 17.48 -6.74
N VAL A 270 3.10 16.82 -6.01
CA VAL A 270 1.86 17.39 -5.52
C VAL A 270 2.03 17.59 -4.03
N LYS A 271 1.87 18.81 -3.56
CA LYS A 271 1.90 19.14 -2.13
C LYS A 271 0.57 19.76 -1.78
N GLY A 272 0.24 19.73 -0.50
CA GLY A 272 -0.96 20.40 -0.03
C GLY A 272 -1.01 20.48 1.47
N ARG A 273 -1.95 21.31 1.93
CA ARG A 273 -2.22 21.55 3.35
C ARG A 273 -3.70 21.31 3.59
N THR A 274 -4.01 20.71 4.72
CA THR A 274 -5.41 20.52 5.13
C THR A 274 -5.65 21.16 6.48
N ASP A 275 -6.68 21.98 6.54
CA ASP A 275 -7.05 22.68 7.76
C ASP A 275 -7.82 21.75 8.75
N GLY A 276 -7.90 22.17 10.01
CA GLY A 276 -8.62 21.46 11.07
C GLY A 276 -7.71 20.67 12.03
N HIS A 277 -8.30 19.73 12.77
CA HIS A 277 -7.55 18.87 13.70
C HIS A 277 -6.44 18.14 12.94
N ALA A 278 -5.20 18.32 13.39
CA ALA A 278 -4.02 17.76 12.74
C ALA A 278 -3.57 16.51 13.50
N SER A 279 -3.48 15.38 12.81
CA SER A 279 -2.89 14.15 13.34
C SER A 279 -1.98 13.52 12.29
N SER A 280 -0.93 12.82 12.74
CA SER A 280 -0.01 12.14 11.82
C SER A 280 -0.75 11.15 10.92
N ALA A 281 -1.72 10.41 11.47
CA ALA A 281 -2.54 9.47 10.70
C ALA A 281 -3.43 10.16 9.66
N LYS A 282 -3.94 11.36 9.96
CA LYS A 282 -4.71 12.16 8.99
C LYS A 282 -3.82 12.66 7.87
N ALA A 283 -2.63 13.18 8.18
CA ALA A 283 -1.68 13.64 7.17
C ALA A 283 -1.29 12.52 6.18
N GLU A 284 -1.00 11.32 6.71
CA GLU A 284 -0.71 10.12 5.91
C GLU A 284 -1.88 9.72 5.01
N LEU A 285 -3.11 9.70 5.56
CA LEU A 285 -4.31 9.41 4.76
C LEU A 285 -4.50 10.43 3.63
N MET A 286 -4.27 11.72 3.89
CA MET A 286 -4.38 12.76 2.86
C MET A 286 -3.32 12.58 1.77
N GLY A 287 -2.10 12.19 2.14
CA GLY A 287 -1.04 11.83 1.18
C GLY A 287 -1.46 10.65 0.29
N LEU A 288 -1.97 9.57 0.90
CA LEU A 288 -2.44 8.39 0.17
C LEU A 288 -3.62 8.72 -0.76
N LEU A 289 -4.62 9.46 -0.27
CA LEU A 289 -5.75 9.90 -1.08
C LEU A 289 -5.29 10.74 -2.27
N THR A 290 -4.34 11.65 -2.06
CA THR A 290 -3.77 12.47 -3.14
C THR A 290 -3.03 11.61 -4.16
N ALA A 291 -2.34 10.55 -3.74
CA ALA A 291 -1.69 9.61 -4.65
C ALA A 291 -2.72 8.84 -5.50
N VAL A 292 -3.80 8.37 -4.87
CA VAL A 292 -4.88 7.65 -5.58
C VAL A 292 -5.63 8.56 -6.55
N LEU A 293 -5.92 9.80 -6.15
CA LEU A 293 -6.60 10.77 -7.00
C LEU A 293 -5.70 11.26 -8.13
N SER A 294 -4.39 11.38 -7.92
CA SER A 294 -3.46 11.83 -8.95
C SER A 294 -3.15 10.75 -9.98
N ALA A 295 -3.28 9.46 -9.63
CA ALA A 295 -3.08 8.35 -10.56
C ALA A 295 -4.14 8.35 -11.69
N PRO A 296 -3.75 8.12 -12.96
CA PRO A 296 -4.66 8.06 -14.11
C PRO A 296 -5.82 7.07 -13.88
N PRO A 297 -7.06 7.42 -14.26
CA PRO A 297 -8.24 6.63 -13.91
C PRO A 297 -8.31 5.24 -14.57
N GLU A 298 -7.56 5.01 -15.65
CA GLU A 298 -7.46 3.72 -16.34
C GLU A 298 -6.37 2.81 -15.77
N GLN A 299 -5.50 3.33 -14.90
CA GLN A 299 -4.43 2.53 -14.31
C GLN A 299 -4.96 1.68 -13.16
N ASP A 300 -4.57 0.41 -13.10
CA ASP A 300 -4.90 -0.43 -11.94
C ASP A 300 -4.06 -0.02 -10.73
N ILE A 301 -4.67 -0.04 -9.54
CA ILE A 301 -4.00 0.16 -8.25
C ILE A 301 -3.65 -1.22 -7.70
N VAL A 302 -2.36 -1.45 -7.40
CA VAL A 302 -1.82 -2.74 -6.89
C VAL A 302 -1.21 -2.56 -5.51
#